data_AF-A0A535T327-F1
#
_entry.id   AF-A0A535T327-F1
#
_cell.length_a   1.000
_cell.length_b   1.000
_cell.length_c   1.000
_cell.angle_alpha   90.00
_cell.angle_beta   90.00
_cell.angle_gamma   90.00
#
_symmetry.space_group_name_H-M   'P 1'
#
loop_
_entity.id
_entity.type
_entity.pdbx_description
1 polymer ?
#
loop_
_entity_poly.entity_id
_entity_poly.type
_entity_poly.pdbx_seq_one_letter_code
_entity_poly.pdbx_strand_id
1 'polypeptide(L)'
;MKFEDFVDMARNWFVRKVEVVSPSGFDVGRVFFHYDWYIEGSDIGNTVAYDPRHRGVLAYKANRYFLMGGIRGSQFGIDTWA
;
A
#
# COMPACT_ATOMS: atom_id res chain seq x y z
N MET A 1 -9.78 15.34 0.78
CA MET A 1 -8.93 14.20 0.39
C MET A 1 -9.35 13.76 -1.00
N LYS A 2 -8.40 13.51 -1.89
CA LYS A 2 -8.65 13.05 -3.26
C LYS A 2 -7.89 11.73 -3.49
N PHE A 3 -8.55 10.82 -4.20
CA PHE A 3 -7.98 9.56 -4.65
C PHE A 3 -8.00 9.52 -6.18
N GLU A 4 -6.89 9.11 -6.77
CA GLU A 4 -6.77 8.85 -8.21
C GLU A 4 -6.10 7.48 -8.37
N ASP A 5 -6.79 6.55 -9.00
CA ASP A 5 -6.35 5.16 -9.15
C ASP A 5 -5.95 4.87 -10.59
N PHE A 6 -4.86 4.13 -10.76
CA PHE A 6 -4.26 3.79 -12.04
C PHE A 6 -3.85 2.32 -12.06
N VAL A 7 -3.88 1.73 -13.25
CA VAL A 7 -3.32 0.40 -13.51
C VAL A 7 -2.25 0.57 -14.58
N ASP A 8 -1.04 0.08 -14.32
CA ASP A 8 0.02 0.05 -15.34
C ASP A 8 -0.35 -0.97 -16.42
N MET A 9 -0.24 -0.60 -17.70
CA MET A 9 -0.65 -1.46 -18.80
C MET A 9 0.36 -2.57 -19.13
N ALA A 10 1.62 -2.43 -18.67
CA ALA A 10 2.71 -3.36 -18.95
C ALA A 10 3.11 -4.20 -17.73
N ARG A 11 2.69 -3.80 -16.53
CA ARG A 11 3.04 -4.45 -15.25
C ARG A 11 1.80 -4.71 -14.42
N ASN A 12 1.85 -5.71 -13.54
CA ASN A 12 0.80 -5.99 -12.57
C ASN A 12 0.82 -4.99 -11.40
N TRP A 13 0.73 -3.69 -11.71
CA TRP A 13 0.78 -2.62 -10.73
C TRP A 13 -0.56 -1.91 -10.65
N PHE A 14 -1.12 -1.87 -9.45
CA PHE A 14 -2.16 -0.94 -9.07
C PHE A 14 -1.50 0.21 -8.31
N VAL A 15 -1.79 1.45 -8.73
CA VAL A 15 -1.24 2.66 -8.11
C VAL A 15 -2.40 3.53 -7.66
N ARG A 16 -2.40 3.92 -6.39
CA ARG A 16 -3.34 4.88 -5.82
C ARG A 16 -2.59 6.13 -5.40
N LYS A 17 -2.86 7.25 -6.07
CA LYS A 17 -2.40 8.57 -5.64
C LYS A 17 -3.38 9.13 -4.62
N VAL A 18 -2.86 9.49 -3.44
CA VAL A 18 -3.64 10.08 -2.36
C VAL A 18 -3.17 11.51 -2.12
N GLU A 19 -4.11 12.45 -2.18
CA GLU A 19 -3.87 13.85 -1.86
C GLU A 19 -4.69 14.24 -0.62
N VAL A 20 -3.99 14.65 0.43
CA VAL A 20 -4.59 15.10 1.69
C VAL A 20 -4.26 16.57 1.88
N VAL A 21 -5.30 17.41 1.92
CA VAL A 21 -5.20 18.87 2.08
C VAL A 21 -5.99 19.30 3.30
N SER A 22 -5.47 20.29 4.03
CA SER A 22 -6.17 20.97 5.11
C SER A 22 -6.11 22.48 4.85
N PRO A 23 -7.25 23.19 4.80
CA PRO A 23 -7.27 24.64 4.63
C PRO A 23 -6.52 25.40 5.73
N SER A 24 -6.51 24.86 6.96
CA SER A 24 -5.81 25.42 8.11
C SER A 24 -4.40 24.82 8.31
N GLY A 25 -3.97 23.91 7.44
CA GLY A 25 -2.74 23.13 7.61
C GLY A 25 -2.88 21.93 8.55
N PHE A 26 -1.80 21.17 8.71
CA PHE A 26 -1.69 20.05 9.64
C PHE A 26 -0.44 20.26 10.50
N ASP A 27 -0.56 20.10 11.83
CA ASP A 27 0.62 19.95 12.69
C ASP A 27 1.27 18.58 12.45
N VAL A 28 0.45 17.53 12.33
CA VAL A 28 0.85 16.17 11.95
C VAL A 28 -0.25 15.54 11.10
N GLY A 29 0.10 15.04 9.91
CA GLY A 29 -0.78 14.24 9.05
C GLY A 29 -0.28 12.79 8.95
N ARG A 30 -1.17 11.81 9.18
CA ARG A 30 -0.88 10.38 8.98
C ARG A 30 -1.96 9.76 8.12
N VAL A 31 -1.55 8.96 7.14
CA VAL A 31 -2.45 8.19 6.27
C VAL A 31 -2.23 6.72 6.57
N PHE A 32 -3.32 6.01 6.89
CA PHE A 32 -3.31 4.58 7.14
C PHE A 32 -4.07 3.88 6.01
N PHE A 33 -3.50 2.79 5.51
CA PHE A 33 -4.16 1.91 4.56
C PHE A 33 -4.49 0.60 5.25
N HIS A 34 -5.78 0.26 5.27
CA HIS A 34 -6.22 -1.07 5.66
C HIS A 34 -6.47 -1.87 4.39
N TYR A 35 -5.87 -3.06 4.30
CA TYR A 35 -6.07 -3.96 3.16
C TYR A 35 -6.53 -5.33 3.66
N ASP A 36 -7.69 -5.74 3.20
CA ASP A 36 -8.21 -7.08 3.46
C ASP A 36 -7.71 -8.02 2.35
N TRP A 37 -6.87 -8.98 2.73
CA TRP A 37 -6.22 -9.88 1.79
C TRP A 37 -7.16 -11.04 1.46
N TYR A 38 -7.83 -10.94 0.30
CA TYR A 38 -8.73 -11.99 -0.21
C TYR A 38 -8.13 -12.74 -1.41
N ILE A 39 -6.87 -13.16 -1.28
CA ILE A 39 -6.11 -13.77 -2.38
C ILE A 39 -6.73 -15.13 -2.74
N GLU A 40 -6.91 -15.37 -4.04
CA GLU A 40 -7.59 -16.56 -4.58
C GLU A 40 -9.01 -16.74 -4.01
N GLY A 41 -9.71 -15.63 -3.73
CA GLY A 41 -11.11 -15.67 -3.32
C GLY A 41 -11.34 -16.17 -1.88
N SER A 42 -10.34 -16.09 -1.00
CA SER A 42 -10.48 -16.43 0.41
C SER A 42 -9.47 -15.68 1.30
N ASP A 43 -9.93 -15.28 2.48
CA ASP A 43 -9.17 -14.67 3.58
C ASP A 43 -8.30 -15.68 4.36
N ILE A 44 -8.61 -16.97 4.24
CA ILE A 44 -7.86 -18.05 4.90
C ILE A 44 -6.53 -18.32 4.19
N GLY A 45 -5.48 -18.48 4.99
CA GLY A 45 -4.16 -18.95 4.52
C GLY A 45 -3.31 -17.88 3.84
N ASN A 46 -3.70 -16.61 3.93
CA ASN A 46 -2.85 -15.49 3.55
C ASN A 46 -1.73 -15.31 4.59
N THR A 47 -0.51 -15.11 4.11
CA THR A 47 0.62 -14.73 4.96
C THR A 47 1.05 -13.33 4.58
N VAL A 48 1.30 -12.50 5.60
CA VAL A 48 1.68 -11.09 5.43
C VAL A 48 2.89 -10.82 6.30
N ALA A 49 3.93 -10.24 5.72
CA ALA A 49 5.14 -9.85 6.43
C ALA A 49 5.68 -8.53 5.88
N TYR A 50 6.28 -7.72 6.75
CA TYR A 50 7.07 -6.59 6.30
C TYR A 50 8.39 -7.05 5.71
N ASP A 51 8.70 -6.53 4.53
CA ASP A 51 10.00 -6.70 3.89
C ASP A 51 10.83 -5.40 4.01
N PRO A 52 11.92 -5.40 4.80
CA PRO A 52 12.75 -4.22 4.99
C PRO A 52 13.45 -3.73 3.72
N ARG A 53 13.71 -4.61 2.75
CA ARG A 53 14.41 -4.25 1.50
C ARG A 53 13.56 -3.33 0.64
N HIS A 54 12.27 -3.63 0.51
CA HIS A 54 11.31 -2.81 -0.21
C HIS A 54 10.59 -1.78 0.67
N ARG A 55 10.87 -1.77 1.99
CA ARG A 55 10.19 -0.92 2.98
C ARG A 55 8.66 -0.97 2.81
N GLY A 56 8.14 -2.18 2.66
CA GLY A 56 6.74 -2.44 2.31
C GLY A 56 6.25 -3.76 2.90
N VAL A 57 4.98 -4.04 2.67
CA VAL A 57 4.33 -5.28 3.11
C VAL A 57 4.25 -6.25 1.94
N LEU A 58 4.79 -7.45 2.12
CA LEU A 58 4.62 -8.56 1.20
C LEU A 58 3.49 -9.46 1.72
N ALA A 59 2.42 -9.58 0.94
CA ALA A 59 1.36 -10.53 1.18
C ALA A 59 1.41 -11.64 0.13
N TYR A 60 1.17 -12.88 0.54
CA TYR A 60 1.15 -13.99 -0.39
C TYR A 60 0.22 -15.13 0.04
N LYS A 61 -0.17 -15.90 -0.97
CA LYS A 61 -0.87 -17.18 -0.84
C LYS A 61 -0.45 -18.08 -1.99
N ALA A 62 0.09 -19.25 -1.66
CA ALA A 62 0.66 -20.19 -2.63
C ALA A 62 1.65 -19.50 -3.59
N ASN A 63 1.32 -19.43 -4.89
CA ASN A 63 2.15 -18.81 -5.92
C ASN A 63 1.72 -17.38 -6.31
N ARG A 64 0.87 -16.72 -5.51
CA ARG A 64 0.45 -15.32 -5.70
C ARG A 64 1.11 -14.44 -4.65
N TYR A 65 1.80 -13.40 -5.11
CA TYR A 65 2.55 -12.46 -4.28
C TYR A 65 2.16 -11.04 -4.63
N PHE A 66 1.95 -10.22 -3.61
CA PHE A 66 1.63 -8.81 -3.72
C PHE A 66 2.58 -8.02 -2.83
N LEU A 67 3.30 -7.08 -3.43
CA LEU A 67 4.10 -6.10 -2.68
C LEU A 67 3.29 -4.81 -2.58
N MET A 68 3.01 -4.38 -1.36
CA MET A 68 2.39 -3.11 -1.05
C MET A 68 3.42 -2.16 -0.46
N GLY A 69 3.57 -1.01 -1.09
CA GLY A 69 4.44 0.05 -0.63
C GLY A 69 3.93 1.38 -1.16
N GLY A 70 4.76 2.42 -1.01
CA GLY A 70 4.39 3.74 -1.49
C GLY A 70 5.58 4.68 -1.52
N ILE A 71 5.31 5.88 -1.99
CA ILE A 71 6.27 6.99 -2.01
C ILE A 71 5.52 8.23 -1.52
N ARG A 72 6.16 8.99 -0.62
CA ARG A 72 5.65 10.28 -0.12
C ARG A 72 6.70 11.35 -0.36
N GLY A 73 6.46 12.22 -1.34
CA GLY A 73 7.46 13.19 -1.78
C GLY A 73 8.71 12.47 -2.28
N SER A 74 9.86 12.72 -1.65
CA SER A 74 11.12 12.02 -1.92
C SER A 74 11.35 10.76 -1.07
N GLN A 75 10.47 10.45 -0.12
CA GLN A 75 10.63 9.31 0.78
C GLN A 75 9.99 8.05 0.18
N PHE A 76 10.77 6.97 0.10
CA PHE A 76 10.34 5.66 -0.38
C PHE A 76 9.91 4.76 0.79
N GLY A 77 8.84 4.00 0.60
CA GLY A 77 8.32 3.00 1.54
C GLY A 77 7.25 3.52 2.48
N ILE A 78 6.76 2.61 3.33
CA ILE A 78 5.87 2.92 4.45
C ILE A 78 6.67 3.13 5.73
N ASP A 79 6.16 3.99 6.62
CA ASP A 79 6.82 4.32 7.89
C ASP A 79 6.56 3.26 8.98
N THR A 80 5.40 2.62 8.96
CA THR A 80 4.99 1.61 9.95
C THR A 80 4.01 0.60 9.34
N TRP A 81 3.90 -0.57 9.97
CA TRP A 81 2.99 -1.67 9.64
C TRP A 81 2.60 -2.39 10.93
N ALA A 82 1.37 -2.88 11.03
CA ALA A 82 0.86 -3.77 12.08
C ALA A 82 -0.58 -4.16 11.74
#